data_AF-A0A7L3M5A8-F1
#
_entry.id   AF-A0A7L3M5A8-F1
#
_cell.length_a   1.000
_cell.length_b   1.000
_cell.length_c   1.000
_cell.angle_alpha   90.00
_cell.angle_beta   90.00
_cell.angle_gamma   90.00
#
_symmetry.space_group_name_H-M   'P 1'
#
loop_
_entity.id
_entity.type
_entity.pdbx_description
1 polymer ?
#
loop_
_entity_poly.entity_id
_entity_poly.type
_entity_poly.pdbx_seq_one_letter_code
_entity_poly.pdbx_strand_id
1 'polypeptide(L)'
;MAAGEEQSREYLRRHRLPELLHRLGALLLFHRPERPREFLIQVLERVKAGRRAEGEYPFLMDEANVDAMFSLLDVLGQGYIRPAQYR
;
A
#
# COMPACT_ATOMS: atom_id res chain seq x y z
N MET A 1 -17.96 -24.92 17.87
CA MET A 1 -16.92 -23.87 17.86
C MET A 1 -16.19 -23.80 16.51
N ALA A 2 -15.77 -24.93 15.91
CA ALA A 2 -15.04 -24.94 14.63
C ALA A 2 -15.76 -24.30 13.42
N ALA A 3 -17.08 -24.53 13.25
CA ALA A 3 -17.82 -24.00 12.09
C ALA A 3 -17.89 -22.46 12.02
N GLY A 4 -17.96 -21.78 13.17
CA GLY A 4 -17.98 -20.31 13.22
C GLY A 4 -16.62 -19.68 12.93
N GLU A 5 -15.53 -20.36 13.31
CA GLU A 5 -14.17 -19.94 13.01
C GLU A 5 -13.87 -20.07 11.51
N GLU A 6 -14.25 -21.19 10.90
CA GLU A 6 -14.10 -21.44 9.46
C GLU A 6 -14.84 -20.39 8.62
N GLN A 7 -16.11 -20.12 8.96
CA GLN A 7 -16.92 -19.11 8.28
C GLN A 7 -16.31 -17.71 8.41
N SER A 8 -15.73 -17.40 9.57
CA SER A 8 -15.04 -16.12 9.79
C SER A 8 -13.77 -16.03 8.93
N ARG A 9 -12.95 -17.09 8.88
CA ARG A 9 -11.74 -17.15 8.05
C ARG A 9 -12.07 -17.02 6.56
N GLU A 10 -13.12 -17.70 6.10
CA GLU A 10 -13.64 -17.59 4.74
C GLU A 10 -14.00 -16.13 4.40
N TYR A 11 -14.76 -15.46 5.27
CA TYR A 11 -15.13 -14.06 5.09
C TYR A 11 -13.91 -13.15 4.98
N LEU A 12 -12.96 -13.26 5.91
CA LEU A 12 -11.73 -12.46 5.91
C LEU A 12 -10.96 -12.63 4.60
N ARG A 13 -10.80 -13.87 4.13
CA ARG A 13 -10.08 -14.21 2.89
C ARG A 13 -10.82 -13.72 1.65
N ARG A 14 -12.14 -13.97 1.56
CA ARG A 14 -12.99 -13.55 0.44
C ARG A 14 -12.94 -12.04 0.22
N HIS A 15 -12.88 -11.27 1.31
CA HIS A 15 -12.86 -9.82 1.27
C HIS A 15 -11.46 -9.20 1.30
N ARG A 16 -10.41 -10.04 1.34
CA ARG A 16 -8.98 -9.64 1.42
C ARG A 16 -8.70 -8.67 2.57
N LEU A 17 -9.33 -8.94 3.71
CA LEU A 17 -9.17 -8.11 4.92
C LEU A 17 -7.75 -8.19 5.51
N PRO A 18 -7.06 -9.36 5.54
CA PRO A 18 -5.67 -9.42 5.98
C PRO A 18 -4.74 -8.50 5.17
N GLU A 19 -4.89 -8.47 3.85
CA GLU A 19 -4.08 -7.64 2.95
C GLU A 19 -4.41 -6.15 3.13
N LEU A 20 -5.68 -5.81 3.34
CA LEU A 20 -6.09 -4.45 3.69
C LEU A 20 -5.42 -4.02 5.00
N LEU A 21 -5.53 -4.82 6.06
CA LEU A 21 -4.93 -4.52 7.36
C LEU A 21 -3.40 -4.39 7.28
N HIS A 22 -2.74 -5.26 6.51
CA HIS A 22 -1.31 -5.15 6.24
C HIS A 22 -0.94 -3.82 5.58
N ARG A 23 -1.70 -3.39 4.56
CA ARG A 23 -1.48 -2.09 3.90
C ARG A 23 -1.73 -0.91 4.83
N LEU A 24 -2.80 -0.95 5.63
CA LEU A 24 -3.08 0.11 6.62
C LEU A 24 -1.94 0.22 7.65
N GLY A 25 -1.40 -0.91 8.09
CA GLY A 25 -0.23 -0.96 8.97
C GLY A 25 1.02 -0.36 8.31
N ALA A 26 1.30 -0.71 7.06
CA ALA A 26 2.42 -0.16 6.31
C ALA A 26 2.32 1.38 6.18
N LEU A 27 1.13 1.89 5.82
CA LEU A 27 0.89 3.33 5.69
C LEU A 27 1.07 4.07 7.03
N LEU A 28 0.60 3.50 8.14
CA LEU A 28 0.81 4.09 9.47
C LEU A 28 2.29 4.16 9.85
N LEU A 29 3.03 3.07 9.64
CA LEU A 29 4.45 2.99 9.99
C LEU A 29 5.31 3.94 9.16
N PHE A 30 4.94 4.13 7.89
CA PHE A 30 5.61 5.01 6.95
C PHE A 30 5.31 6.49 7.26
N HIS A 31 4.04 6.88 7.31
CA HIS A 31 3.66 8.29 7.44
C HIS A 31 3.73 8.81 8.89
N ARG A 32 3.64 7.92 9.90
CA ARG A 32 3.65 8.26 11.33
C ARG A 32 2.80 9.49 11.68
N PRO A 33 1.51 9.52 11.29
CA PRO A 33 0.66 10.68 11.45
C PRO A 33 0.40 10.99 12.94
N GLU A 34 0.29 12.27 13.30
CA GLU A 34 -0.05 12.71 14.65
C GLU A 34 -1.43 12.21 15.11
N ARG A 35 -2.38 12.08 14.16
CA ARG A 35 -3.76 11.65 14.39
C ARG A 35 -4.04 10.34 13.62
N PRO A 36 -3.56 9.19 14.12
CA PRO A 36 -3.57 7.93 13.37
C PRO A 36 -4.97 7.41 13.01
N ARG A 37 -5.96 7.64 13.88
CA ARG A 37 -7.34 7.23 13.62
C ARG A 37 -7.95 7.99 12.45
N GLU A 38 -7.80 9.31 12.41
CA GLU A 38 -8.32 10.14 11.31
C GLU A 38 -7.62 9.84 10.00
N PHE A 39 -6.31 9.65 10.04
CA PHE A 39 -5.54 9.20 8.89
C PHE A 39 -6.09 7.89 8.33
N LEU A 40 -6.31 6.87 9.17
CA LEU A 40 -6.86 5.59 8.73
C LEU A 40 -8.27 5.71 8.13
N ILE A 41 -9.13 6.57 8.69
CA ILE A 41 -10.46 6.84 8.15
C ILE A 41 -10.34 7.41 6.73
N GLN A 42 -9.48 8.41 6.52
CA GLN A 42 -9.26 9.00 5.20
C GLN A 42 -8.72 7.97 4.19
N VAL A 43 -7.77 7.12 4.61
CA VAL A 43 -7.24 6.04 3.78
C VAL A 43 -8.34 5.06 3.39
N LEU A 44 -9.20 4.65 4.33
CA LEU A 44 -10.32 3.74 4.05
C LEU A 44 -11.36 4.35 3.10
N GLU A 45 -11.66 5.65 3.20
CA GLU A 45 -12.52 6.33 2.24
C GLU A 45 -11.90 6.34 0.82
N ARG A 46 -10.58 6.54 0.70
CA ARG A 46 -9.88 6.40 -0.60
C ARG A 46 -9.93 4.96 -1.14
N VAL A 47 -9.74 3.94 -0.29
CA VAL A 47 -9.89 2.53 -0.69
C VAL A 47 -11.30 2.28 -1.23
N LYS A 48 -12.32 2.82 -0.56
CA LYS A 48 -13.73 2.66 -0.95
C LYS A 48 -14.03 3.36 -2.28
N ALA A 49 -13.54 4.57 -2.49
CA ALA A 49 -13.65 5.29 -3.77
C ALA A 49 -12.93 4.55 -4.90
N GLY A 50 -11.69 4.12 -4.68
CA GLY A 50 -10.91 3.36 -5.67
C GLY A 50 -11.55 2.03 -6.05
N ARG A 51 -12.20 1.33 -5.10
CA ARG A 51 -12.97 0.09 -5.39
C ARG A 51 -14.18 0.33 -6.31
N ARG A 52 -14.70 1.55 -6.37
CA ARG A 52 -15.80 1.96 -7.27
C ARG A 52 -15.30 2.57 -8.58
N ALA A 53 -13.99 2.63 -8.79
CA ALA A 53 -13.35 3.40 -9.85
C ALA A 53 -13.66 4.92 -9.76
N GLU A 54 -14.00 5.42 -8.57
CA GLU A 54 -14.39 6.81 -8.30
C GLU A 54 -13.22 7.65 -7.73
N GLY A 55 -11.97 7.25 -7.98
CA GLY A 55 -10.80 7.99 -7.50
C GLY A 55 -9.55 7.14 -7.37
N GLU A 56 -8.51 7.71 -6.78
CA GLU A 56 -7.23 7.05 -6.60
C GLU A 56 -7.23 6.09 -5.40
N TYR A 57 -6.65 4.91 -5.62
CA TYR A 57 -6.39 3.96 -4.54
C TYR A 57 -5.19 4.44 -3.72
N PRO A 58 -5.14 4.29 -2.39
CA PRO A 58 -3.99 4.73 -1.61
C PRO A 58 -2.75 3.90 -1.94
N PHE A 59 -1.71 4.55 -2.44
CA PHE A 59 -0.40 3.98 -2.72
C PHE A 59 0.61 4.38 -1.64
N LEU A 60 1.60 3.50 -1.42
CA LEU A 60 2.72 3.79 -0.51
C LEU A 60 3.82 4.59 -1.22
N MET A 61 3.98 4.35 -2.53
CA MET A 61 4.95 5.02 -3.37
C MET A 61 4.22 5.96 -4.32
N ASP A 62 4.72 7.18 -4.43
CA ASP A 62 4.38 8.14 -5.46
C ASP A 62 5.48 8.20 -6.55
N GLU A 63 5.25 9.01 -7.59
CA GLU A 63 6.19 9.20 -8.69
C GLU A 63 7.56 9.69 -8.20
N ALA A 64 7.58 10.60 -7.21
CA ALA A 64 8.82 11.09 -6.62
C ALA A 64 9.62 9.98 -5.92
N ASN A 65 8.94 9.02 -5.29
CA ASN A 65 9.61 7.84 -4.72
C ASN A 65 10.23 6.95 -5.81
N VAL A 66 9.52 6.76 -6.93
CA VAL A 66 10.03 5.99 -8.07
C VAL A 66 11.24 6.68 -8.68
N ASP A 67 11.17 7.99 -8.88
CA ASP A 67 12.27 8.80 -9.40
C ASP A 67 13.50 8.73 -8.49
N ALA A 68 13.30 8.83 -7.17
CA ALA A 68 14.37 8.72 -6.20
C ALA A 68 15.02 7.32 -6.23
N MET A 69 14.22 6.25 -6.27
CA MET A 69 14.72 4.88 -6.38
C MET A 69 15.49 4.65 -7.68
N PHE A 70 14.98 5.17 -8.80
CA PHE A 70 15.64 5.09 -10.10
C PHE A 70 16.97 5.83 -10.08
N SER A 71 16.99 7.05 -9.56
CA SER A 71 18.19 7.88 -9.44
C SER A 71 19.25 7.23 -8.55
N LEU A 72 18.86 6.46 -7.54
CA LEU A 72 19.78 5.68 -6.71
C LEU A 72 20.52 4.59 -7.51
N LEU A 73 19.86 4.01 -8.53
CA LEU A 73 20.40 2.94 -9.37
C LEU A 73 21.17 3.52 -10.58
N ASP A 74 20.70 4.65 -11.12
CA ASP A 74 21.36 5.41 -12.19
C ASP A 74 22.31 6.48 -11.64
N VAL A 75 23.33 6.03 -10.91
CA VAL A 75 24.35 6.91 -10.28
C VAL A 75 25.02 7.86 -11.28
N LEU A 76 25.11 7.45 -12.55
CA LEU A 76 25.75 8.23 -13.62
C LEU A 76 24.78 9.17 -14.36
N GLY A 77 23.48 9.13 -14.08
CA GLY A 77 22.46 9.96 -14.73
C GLY A 77 22.31 9.69 -16.23
N GLN A 78 22.46 8.44 -16.66
CA GLN A 78 22.41 8.05 -18.08
C GLN A 78 20.96 7.94 -18.61
N GLY A 79 19.96 7.97 -17.73
CA GLY A 79 18.56 7.75 -18.06
C GLY A 79 18.21 6.29 -18.28
N TYR A 80 19.11 5.36 -17.94
CA TYR A 80 18.86 3.92 -17.97
C TYR A 80 19.74 3.18 -16.96
N ILE A 81 19.25 2.04 -16.47
CA ILE A 81 20.01 1.13 -15.60
C ILE A 81 20.36 -0.14 -16.36
N ARG A 82 21.57 -0.66 -16.13
CA ARG A 82 22.04 -1.95 -16.63
C ARG A 82 21.64 -3.04 -15.64
N PRO A 83 21.53 -4.32 -16.08
CA PRO A 83 21.22 -5.42 -15.18
C PRO A 83 22.18 -5.55 -13.98
N ALA A 84 23.43 -5.12 -14.11
CA ALA A 84 24.40 -5.10 -13.03
C ALA A 84 24.10 -4.06 -11.93
N GLN A 85 23.34 -3.00 -12.25
CA GLN A 85 22.94 -1.95 -11.29
C GLN A 85 21.69 -2.34 -10.48
N TYR A 86 20.98 -3.39 -10.88
CA TYR A 86 19.76 -3.86 -10.21
C TYR A 86 20.00 -5.01 -9.20
N ARG A 87 21.20 -5.61 -9.20
CA ARG A 87 21.50 -6.81 -8.39
C ARG A 87 22.01 -6.48 -7.00
#